data_AF-X1SYL1-F1
#
_entry.id   AF-X1SYL1-F1
#
_cell.length_a   1.000
_cell.length_b   1.000
_cell.length_c   1.000
_cell.angle_alpha   90.00
_cell.angle_beta   90.00
_cell.angle_gamma   90.00
#
_symmetry.space_group_name_H-M   'P 1'
#
loop_
_entity.id
_entity.type
_entity.pdbx_description
1 polymer ?
#
loop_
_entity_poly.entity_id
_entity_poly.type
_entity_poly.pdbx_seq_one_letter_code
_entity_poly.pdbx_strand_id
1 'polypeptide(L)'
;MRMLKTEKQLLHSIKAQTAKGNRDNISRTKAYEQFFRIHPEIQWSFLAGMVSRNAGWNMCDLEGIWFSNLLGLKYRRQLFLTYEEANWRIFQDAYP
;
A
#
# COMPACT_ATOMS: atom_id res chain seq x y z
N MET A 1 28.10 -13.30 9.56
CA MET A 1 28.70 -12.06 9.01
C MET A 1 28.35 -10.90 9.94
N ARG A 2 29.33 -10.11 10.42
CA ARG A 2 29.07 -9.01 11.38
C ARG A 2 28.77 -7.74 10.60
N MET A 3 27.53 -7.22 10.68
CA MET A 3 27.15 -5.98 10.02
C MET A 3 27.86 -4.76 10.64
N LEU A 4 28.36 -3.88 9.78
CA LEU A 4 28.93 -2.59 10.12
C LEU A 4 27.85 -1.68 10.76
N LYS A 5 28.29 -0.70 11.55
CA LYS A 5 27.37 0.27 12.20
C LYS A 5 26.55 1.06 11.17
N THR A 6 27.17 1.44 10.06
CA THR A 6 26.54 2.15 8.94
C THR A 6 25.46 1.32 8.26
N GLU A 7 25.71 0.02 8.02
CA GLU A 7 24.72 -0.90 7.47
C GLU A 7 23.50 -1.04 8.39
N LYS A 8 23.71 -1.13 9.71
CA LYS A 8 22.61 -1.16 10.69
C LYS A 8 21.77 0.12 10.66
N GLN A 9 22.41 1.28 10.53
CA GLN A 9 21.72 2.57 10.43
C GLN A 9 20.91 2.69 9.14
N LEU A 10 21.49 2.24 8.01
CA LEU A 10 20.80 2.21 6.72
C LEU A 10 19.57 1.29 6.78
N LEU A 11 19.73 0.06 7.28
CA LEU A 11 18.63 -0.89 7.45
C LEU A 11 17.50 -0.33 8.33
N HIS A 12 17.86 0.36 9.42
CA HIS A 12 16.87 0.99 10.28
C HIS A 12 16.10 2.09 9.54
N SER A 13 16.81 2.93 8.78
CA SER A 13 16.21 3.99 7.98
C SER A 13 15.25 3.44 6.93
N ILE A 14 15.66 2.40 6.18
CA ILE A 14 14.82 1.73 5.18
C ILE A 14 13.56 1.20 5.85
N LYS A 15 13.69 0.41 6.93
CA LYS A 15 12.54 -0.15 7.65
C LYS A 15 11.58 0.92 8.16
N ALA A 16 12.10 2.02 8.70
CA ALA A 16 11.28 3.13 9.19
C ALA A 16 10.50 3.82 8.05
N GLN A 17 11.16 4.04 6.90
CA GLN A 17 10.53 4.64 5.73
C GLN A 17 9.47 3.71 5.11
N THR A 18 9.80 2.42 4.94
CA THR A 18 8.85 1.42 4.44
C THR A 18 7.64 1.29 5.37
N ALA A 19 7.84 1.25 6.69
CA ALA A 19 6.74 1.20 7.66
C ALA A 19 5.85 2.45 7.60
N LYS A 20 6.45 3.63 7.42
CA LYS A 20 5.71 4.89 7.25
C LYS A 20 4.87 4.88 5.97
N GLY A 21 5.42 4.39 4.85
CA GLY A 21 4.71 4.25 3.59
C GLY A 21 3.58 3.21 3.65
N ASN A 22 3.76 2.14 4.42
CA ASN A 22 2.80 1.05 4.52
C ASN A 22 1.68 1.23 5.57
N ARG A 23 1.53 2.43 6.14
CA ARG A 23 0.61 2.68 7.27
C ARG A 23 -0.86 2.48 6.91
N ASP A 24 -1.27 2.92 5.73
CA ASP A 24 -2.64 2.90 5.23
C ASP A 24 -2.62 2.95 3.68
N ASN A 25 -3.75 2.68 3.05
CA ASN A 25 -3.85 2.67 1.59
C ASN A 25 -3.46 4.01 0.93
N ILE A 26 -3.78 5.14 1.59
CA ILE A 26 -3.44 6.47 1.08
C ILE A 26 -1.92 6.68 1.07
N SER A 27 -1.27 6.32 2.18
CA SER A 27 0.18 6.44 2.36
C SER A 27 0.93 5.56 1.36
N ARG A 28 0.45 4.33 1.12
CA ARG A 28 1.02 3.42 0.11
C ARG A 28 0.94 4.00 -1.29
N THR A 29 -0.25 4.48 -1.65
CA THR A 29 -0.51 5.07 -2.97
C THR A 29 0.39 6.28 -3.22
N LYS A 30 0.52 7.17 -2.24
CA LYS A 30 1.40 8.34 -2.31
C LYS A 30 2.88 7.96 -2.36
N ALA A 31 3.30 6.94 -1.63
CA ALA A 31 4.68 6.47 -1.64
C ALA A 31 5.07 5.94 -3.03
N TYR A 32 4.21 5.12 -3.65
CA TYR A 32 4.41 4.68 -5.03
C TYR A 32 4.45 5.82 -6.04
N GLU A 33 3.49 6.76 -5.95
CA GLU A 33 3.43 7.93 -6.83
C GLU A 33 4.69 8.79 -6.71
N GLN A 34 5.12 9.10 -5.49
CA GLN A 34 6.32 9.89 -5.24
C GLN A 34 7.56 9.16 -5.77
N PHE A 35 7.67 7.86 -5.52
CA PHE A 35 8.81 7.07 -5.97
C PHE A 35 8.89 7.06 -7.50
N PHE A 36 7.80 6.72 -8.19
CA PHE A 36 7.75 6.71 -9.65
C PHE A 36 8.06 8.08 -10.27
N ARG A 37 7.60 9.17 -9.65
CA ARG A 37 7.91 10.53 -10.12
C ARG A 37 9.42 10.83 -10.09
N ILE A 38 10.15 10.25 -9.15
CA ILE A 38 11.61 10.40 -9.04
C ILE A 38 12.32 9.38 -9.93
N HIS A 39 11.76 8.18 -10.07
CA HIS A 39 12.32 7.02 -10.77
C HIS A 39 11.36 6.48 -11.84
N PRO A 40 11.12 7.22 -12.93
CA PRO A 40 10.16 6.82 -13.97
C PRO A 40 10.57 5.55 -14.72
N GLU A 41 11.84 5.16 -14.67
CA GLU A 41 12.37 3.89 -15.19
C GLU A 41 11.83 2.67 -14.41
N ILE A 42 11.42 2.86 -13.16
CA ILE A 42 10.89 1.81 -12.29
C ILE A 42 9.38 1.71 -12.48
N GLN A 43 8.98 1.19 -13.64
CA GLN A 43 7.57 1.17 -14.07
C GLN A 43 6.64 0.36 -13.14
N TRP A 44 7.15 -0.66 -12.45
CA TRP A 44 6.32 -1.45 -11.53
C TRP A 44 5.86 -0.64 -10.32
N SER A 45 6.60 0.40 -9.92
CA SER A 45 6.17 1.30 -8.84
C SER A 45 4.91 2.08 -9.24
N PHE A 46 4.80 2.51 -10.50
CA PHE A 46 3.58 3.11 -11.04
C PHE A 46 2.42 2.12 -11.06
N LEU A 47 2.67 0.91 -11.57
CA LEU A 47 1.65 -0.14 -11.62
C LEU A 47 1.12 -0.48 -10.22
N ALA A 48 2.02 -0.67 -9.25
CA ALA A 48 1.64 -0.95 -7.87
C ALA A 48 0.87 0.23 -7.22
N GLY A 49 1.24 1.48 -7.55
CA GLY A 49 0.49 2.67 -7.18
C GLY A 49 -0.93 2.67 -7.75
N MET A 50 -1.10 2.31 -9.02
CA MET A 50 -2.42 2.21 -9.67
C MET A 50 -3.29 1.11 -9.05
N VAL A 51 -2.71 -0.05 -8.72
CA VAL A 51 -3.40 -1.13 -8.01
C VAL A 51 -3.86 -0.66 -6.62
N SER A 52 -2.95 -0.04 -5.85
CA SER A 52 -3.26 0.50 -4.53
C SER A 52 -4.39 1.53 -4.60
N ARG A 53 -4.33 2.45 -5.56
CA ARG A 53 -5.36 3.47 -5.78
C ARG A 53 -6.71 2.84 -6.13
N ASN A 54 -6.75 1.88 -7.05
CA ASN A 54 -7.98 1.20 -7.47
C ASN A 54 -8.64 0.46 -6.30
N ALA A 55 -7.85 -0.30 -5.54
CA ALA A 55 -8.35 -0.95 -4.34
C ALA A 55 -8.86 0.07 -3.29
N GLY A 56 -8.25 1.26 -3.18
CA GLY A 56 -8.79 2.36 -2.38
C GLY A 56 -10.18 2.83 -2.83
N TRP A 57 -10.43 2.93 -4.14
CA TRP A 57 -11.77 3.21 -4.68
C TRP A 57 -12.75 2.09 -4.35
N ASN A 58 -12.37 0.83 -4.56
CA ASN A 58 -13.23 -0.31 -4.20
C ASN A 58 -13.56 -0.34 -2.70
N MET A 59 -12.62 0.04 -1.82
CA MET A 59 -12.87 0.19 -0.39
C MET A 59 -13.95 1.25 -0.10
N CYS A 60 -13.91 2.40 -0.77
CA CYS A 60 -14.91 3.45 -0.63
C CYS A 60 -16.27 3.03 -1.19
N ASP A 61 -16.30 2.33 -2.31
CA ASP A 61 -17.53 1.88 -2.96
C ASP A 61 -18.33 0.93 -2.07
N LEU A 62 -17.68 0.18 -1.17
CA LEU A 62 -18.37 -0.66 -0.18
C LEU A 62 -19.31 0.16 0.71
N GLU A 63 -19.01 1.42 1.01
CA GLU A 63 -19.94 2.29 1.76
C GLU A 63 -20.94 3.02 0.85
N GLY A 64 -20.82 2.86 -0.47
CA GLY A 64 -21.73 3.42 -1.46
C GLY A 64 -23.14 2.81 -1.39
N ILE A 65 -24.12 3.52 -1.98
CA ILE A 65 -25.54 3.16 -1.98
C ILE A 65 -25.79 1.72 -2.46
N TRP A 66 -25.14 1.31 -3.55
CA TRP A 66 -25.40 0.02 -4.16
C TRP A 66 -24.92 -1.14 -3.28
N PHE A 67 -23.66 -1.10 -2.83
CA PHE A 67 -23.09 -2.15 -2.00
C PHE A 67 -23.68 -2.17 -0.59
N SER A 68 -24.01 -1.01 -0.01
CA SER A 68 -24.66 -0.95 1.30
C SER A 68 -26.07 -1.57 1.32
N ASN A 69 -26.80 -1.50 0.19
CA ASN A 69 -28.11 -2.15 0.05
C ASN A 69 -28.01 -3.64 -0.28
N LEU A 70 -26.96 -4.07 -0.99
CA LEU A 70 -26.80 -5.45 -1.46
C LEU A 70 -26.05 -6.34 -0.46
N LEU A 71 -25.12 -5.76 0.30
CA LEU A 71 -24.21 -6.49 1.19
C LEU A 71 -24.35 -6.00 2.64
N GLY A 72 -24.53 -6.96 3.56
CA GLY A 72 -24.54 -6.67 4.99
C GLY A 72 -23.22 -6.07 5.47
N LEU A 73 -23.28 -5.19 6.47
CA LEU A 73 -22.13 -4.47 7.04
C LEU A 73 -20.95 -5.39 7.39
N LYS A 74 -21.24 -6.58 7.94
CA LYS A 74 -20.20 -7.57 8.29
C LYS A 74 -19.40 -8.02 7.06
N TYR A 75 -20.07 -8.29 5.95
CA TYR A 75 -19.41 -8.76 4.72
C TYR A 75 -18.62 -7.64 4.05
N ARG A 76 -19.17 -6.43 4.02
CA ARG A 76 -18.46 -5.24 3.52
C ARG A 76 -17.18 -4.96 4.31
N ARG A 77 -17.23 -5.07 5.64
CA ARG A 77 -16.03 -4.96 6.48
C ARG A 77 -14.99 -6.04 6.17
N GLN A 78 -15.41 -7.27 5.88
CA GLN A 78 -14.50 -8.34 5.47
C GLN A 78 -13.82 -8.00 4.13
N LEU A 79 -14.59 -7.56 3.12
CA LEU A 79 -14.04 -7.13 1.84
C LEU A 79 -13.06 -5.95 1.99
N PHE A 80 -13.39 -4.96 2.81
CA PHE A 80 -12.49 -3.84 3.12
C PHE A 80 -11.16 -4.35 3.69
N LEU A 81 -11.20 -5.25 4.67
CA LEU A 81 -9.99 -5.84 5.26
C LEU A 81 -9.21 -6.69 4.25
N THR A 82 -9.88 -7.40 3.34
CA THR A 82 -9.22 -8.14 2.26
C THR A 82 -8.47 -7.20 1.33
N TYR A 83 -9.07 -6.09 0.90
CA TYR A 83 -8.36 -5.08 0.10
C TYR A 83 -7.18 -4.47 0.85
N GLU A 84 -7.35 -4.19 2.14
CA GLU A 84 -6.32 -3.58 2.98
C GLU A 84 -5.12 -4.52 3.15
N GLU A 85 -5.37 -5.78 3.49
CA GLU A 85 -4.36 -6.81 3.68
C GLU A 85 -3.61 -7.12 2.38
N ALA A 86 -4.32 -7.25 1.26
CA ALA A 86 -3.70 -7.49 -0.04
C ALA A 86 -2.76 -6.36 -0.43
N ASN A 87 -3.20 -5.11 -0.32
CA ASN A 87 -2.36 -3.94 -0.62
C ASN A 87 -1.18 -3.80 0.34
N TRP A 88 -1.38 -4.09 1.63
CA TRP A 88 -0.31 -4.06 2.61
C TRP A 88 0.79 -5.07 2.28
N ARG A 89 0.42 -6.28 1.85
CA ARG A 89 1.37 -7.32 1.41
C ARG A 89 2.07 -6.95 0.11
N ILE A 90 1.34 -6.45 -0.89
CA ILE A 90 1.93 -5.98 -2.15
C ILE A 90 2.95 -4.87 -1.86
N PHE A 91 2.67 -3.96 -0.93
CA PHE A 91 3.63 -2.92 -0.55
C PHE A 91 4.88 -3.46 0.14
N GLN A 92 4.77 -4.51 0.95
CA GLN A 92 5.96 -5.14 1.54
C GLN A 92 6.88 -5.79 0.51
N ASP A 93 6.32 -6.24 -0.61
CA ASP A 93 7.03 -6.96 -1.67
C ASP A 93 7.53 -6.02 -2.78
N ALA A 94 6.68 -5.13 -3.26
CA ALA A 94 6.90 -4.35 -4.48
C ALA A 94 7.34 -2.90 -4.24
N TYR A 95 7.25 -2.36 -3.01
CA TYR A 95 7.74 -1.02 -2.72
C TYR A 95 9.28 -1.00 -2.64
N PRO A 96 9.97 -0.16 -3.43
CA PRO A 96 11.44 -0.17 -3.49
C PRO A 96 12.16 0.39 -2.26
#